data_AF-A0A973LWZ1-F1
#
_entry.id   AF-A0A973LWZ1-F1
#
_cell.length_a   1.000
_cell.length_b   1.000
_cell.length_c   1.000
_cell.angle_alpha   90.00
_cell.angle_beta   90.00
_cell.angle_gamma   90.00
#
_symmetry.space_group_name_H-M   'P 1'
#
loop_
_entity.id
_entity.type
_entity.pdbx_description
1 polymer ?
#
loop_
_entity_poly.entity_id
_entity_poly.type
_entity_poly.pdbx_seq_one_letter_code
_entity_poly.pdbx_strand_id
1 'polypeptide(L)'
;MRIDPGALLAAGVRCEEAAAALRAQLPAFREFAAPTDDCFGLVERGADELAESYQAFYDELLAFSGDLTAKLTETATGLRQSAQHLGAG
;
A
#
# COMPACT_ATOMS: atom_id res chain seq x y z
N MET A 1 22.68 17.71 -15.11
CA MET A 1 22.57 16.76 -13.99
C MET A 1 22.82 15.37 -14.55
N ARG A 2 23.82 14.63 -14.06
CA ARG A 2 24.13 13.28 -14.55
C ARG A 2 23.38 12.29 -13.65
N ILE A 3 22.47 11.50 -14.22
CA ILE A 3 21.72 10.49 -13.48
C ILE A 3 22.58 9.23 -13.38
N ASP A 4 22.77 8.72 -12.17
CA ASP A 4 23.52 7.50 -11.89
C ASP A 4 22.60 6.26 -12.01
N PRO A 5 22.90 5.32 -12.92
CA PRO A 5 22.15 4.06 -13.02
C PRO A 5 22.14 3.26 -11.71
N GLY A 6 23.21 3.31 -10.92
CA GLY A 6 23.28 2.63 -9.62
C GLY A 6 22.26 3.18 -8.64
N ALA A 7 22.13 4.50 -8.56
CA ALA A 7 21.12 5.17 -7.74
C ALA A 7 19.68 4.81 -8.16
N LEU A 8 19.40 4.67 -9.46
CA LEU A 8 18.08 4.25 -9.96
C LEU A 8 17.75 2.81 -9.56
N LEU A 9 18.72 1.88 -9.66
CA LEU A 9 18.53 0.51 -9.21
C LEU A 9 18.26 0.44 -7.71
N ALA A 10 19.04 1.16 -6.90
CA ALA A 10 18.84 1.22 -5.45
C ALA A 10 17.46 1.79 -5.07
N ALA A 11 17.00 2.84 -5.77
CA ALA A 11 15.66 3.37 -5.59
C ALA A 11 14.57 2.35 -5.98
N GLY A 12 14.78 1.60 -7.06
CA GLY A 12 13.87 0.53 -7.48
C GLY A 12 13.74 -0.58 -6.44
N VAL A 13 14.86 -1.06 -5.90
CA VAL A 13 14.87 -2.07 -4.82
C VAL A 13 14.09 -1.58 -3.60
N ARG A 14 14.30 -0.33 -3.16
CA ARG A 14 13.55 0.24 -2.04
C ARG A 14 12.04 0.31 -2.30
N CYS A 15 11.63 0.57 -3.54
CA CYS A 15 10.20 0.53 -3.90
C CYS A 15 9.64 -0.90 -3.81
N GLU A 16 10.40 -1.92 -4.23
CA GLU A 16 9.99 -3.33 -4.09
C GLU A 16 9.91 -3.75 -2.62
N GLU A 17 10.89 -3.37 -1.80
CA GLU A 17 10.90 -3.64 -0.36
C GLU A 17 9.68 -3.02 0.33
N ALA A 18 9.36 -1.77 0.01
CA ALA A 18 8.18 -1.09 0.54
C ALA A 18 6.87 -1.76 0.08
N ALA A 19 6.77 -2.16 -1.19
CA ALA A 19 5.62 -2.88 -1.71
C ALA A 19 5.46 -4.26 -1.03
N ALA A 20 6.56 -4.98 -0.79
CA ALA A 20 6.55 -6.26 -0.10
C ALA A 20 6.12 -6.12 1.35
N ALA A 21 6.61 -5.09 2.06
CA ALA A 21 6.21 -4.81 3.44
C ALA A 21 4.70 -4.52 3.54
N LEU A 22 4.16 -3.67 2.67
CA LEU A 22 2.71 -3.39 2.62
C LEU A 22 1.90 -4.65 2.31
N ARG A 23 2.32 -5.42 1.29
CA ARG A 23 1.63 -6.64 0.87
C ARG A 23 1.61 -7.71 1.96
N ALA A 24 2.64 -7.77 2.82
CA ALA A 24 2.69 -8.68 3.95
C ALA A 24 1.76 -8.26 5.10
N GLN A 25 1.51 -6.96 5.28
CA GLN A 25 0.63 -6.44 6.33
C GLN A 25 -0.86 -6.46 5.97
N LEU A 26 -1.19 -6.38 4.68
CA LEU A 26 -2.57 -6.33 4.20
C LEU A 26 -3.46 -7.51 4.67
N PRO A 27 -3.00 -8.77 4.67
CA PRO A 27 -3.80 -9.89 5.20
C PRO A 27 -4.13 -9.72 6.68
N ALA A 28 -3.14 -9.34 7.50
CA ALA A 28 -3.34 -9.10 8.92
C ALA A 28 -4.30 -7.93 9.15
N PHE A 29 -4.18 -6.85 8.38
CA PHE A 29 -5.13 -5.74 8.45
C PHE A 29 -6.56 -6.19 8.09
N ARG A 30 -6.73 -6.98 7.02
CA ARG A 30 -8.05 -7.53 6.65
C ARG A 30 -8.67 -8.39 7.73
N GLU A 31 -7.87 -9.17 8.44
CA GLU A 31 -8.35 -10.08 9.48
C GLU A 31 -8.69 -9.33 10.77
N PHE A 32 -7.79 -8.46 11.23
CA PHE A 32 -7.90 -7.84 12.56
C PHE A 32 -8.64 -6.49 12.58
N ALA A 33 -8.75 -5.81 11.44
CA ALA A 33 -9.46 -4.54 11.32
C ALA A 33 -10.80 -4.69 10.61
N ALA A 34 -11.25 -5.91 10.29
CA ALA A 34 -12.58 -6.11 9.74
C ALA A 34 -13.63 -5.62 10.76
N PRO A 35 -14.60 -4.78 10.34
CA PRO A 35 -15.72 -4.44 11.20
C PRO A 35 -16.49 -5.71 11.59
N THR A 36 -16.74 -5.86 12.88
CA THR A 36 -17.65 -6.88 13.42
C THR A 36 -18.72 -6.20 14.28
N ASP A 37 -19.89 -6.83 14.39
CA ASP A 37 -21.03 -6.29 15.14
C ASP A 37 -20.68 -5.95 16.61
N ASP A 38 -19.70 -6.64 17.19
CA ASP A 38 -19.23 -6.43 18.57
C ASP A 38 -18.13 -5.35 18.71
N CYS A 39 -17.58 -4.82 17.63
CA CYS A 39 -16.45 -3.88 17.68
C CYS A 39 -16.79 -2.55 18.37
N PHE A 40 -18.06 -2.16 18.36
CA PHE A 40 -18.44 -0.79 18.71
C PHE A 40 -19.15 -0.65 20.05
N GLY A 41 -19.68 -1.71 20.68
CA GLY A 41 -20.15 -1.70 22.07
C GLY A 41 -21.06 -0.52 22.49
N LEU A 42 -21.76 0.10 21.54
CA LEU A 42 -22.47 1.38 21.72
C LEU A 42 -23.99 1.16 21.77
N VAL A 43 -24.69 2.09 22.42
CA VAL A 43 -26.16 2.12 22.50
C VAL A 43 -26.74 2.33 21.10
N GLU A 44 -27.69 1.47 20.70
CA GLU A 44 -28.22 1.19 19.34
C GLU A 44 -28.13 2.33 18.30
N ARG A 45 -28.49 3.57 18.62
CA ARG A 45 -28.52 4.67 17.64
C ARG A 45 -27.15 5.23 17.21
N GLY A 46 -26.13 5.13 18.05
CA GLY A 46 -24.77 5.60 17.71
C GLY A 46 -23.87 4.50 17.15
N ALA A 47 -24.30 3.25 17.28
CA ALA A 47 -23.55 2.08 16.83
C ALA A 47 -23.59 1.94 15.30
N ASP A 48 -24.76 2.16 14.69
CA ASP A 48 -24.95 1.99 13.24
C ASP A 48 -24.16 3.02 12.43
N GLU A 49 -24.27 4.31 12.72
CA GLU A 49 -23.53 5.37 12.01
C GLU A 49 -22.01 5.21 12.17
N LEU A 50 -21.55 4.75 13.35
CA LEU A 50 -20.14 4.49 13.59
C LEU A 50 -19.66 3.26 12.83
N ALA A 51 -20.46 2.18 12.79
CA ALA A 51 -20.14 0.97 12.05
C ALA A 51 -20.07 1.26 10.54
N GLU A 52 -21.00 2.04 9.99
CA GLU A 52 -20.97 2.48 8.58
C GLU A 52 -19.73 3.32 8.28
N SER A 53 -19.42 4.29 9.15
CA SER A 53 -18.24 5.15 8.99
C SER A 53 -16.94 4.35 9.05
N TYR A 54 -16.86 3.37 9.95
CA TYR A 54 -15.69 2.50 10.07
C TYR A 54 -15.57 1.54 8.88
N GLN A 55 -16.68 0.98 8.40
CA GLN A 55 -16.71 0.15 7.20
C GLN A 55 -16.16 0.94 5.99
N ALA A 56 -16.63 2.17 5.80
CA ALA A 56 -16.12 3.05 4.74
C ALA A 56 -14.62 3.33 4.90
N PHE A 57 -14.16 3.66 6.11
CA PHE A 57 -12.74 3.85 6.40
C PHE A 57 -11.90 2.59 6.13
N TYR A 58 -12.38 1.43 6.56
CA TYR A 58 -11.72 0.13 6.34
C TYR A 58 -11.56 -0.17 4.86
N ASP A 59 -12.62 0.01 4.07
CA ASP A 59 -12.61 -0.23 2.62
C ASP A 59 -11.69 0.75 1.88
N GLU A 60 -11.73 2.04 2.24
CA GLU A 60 -10.84 3.05 1.67
C GLU A 60 -9.37 2.77 1.98
N LEU A 61 -9.05 2.39 3.22
CA LEU A 61 -7.67 2.09 3.62
C LEU A 61 -7.14 0.82 2.92
N LEU A 62 -7.99 -0.18 2.72
CA LEU A 62 -7.65 -1.36 1.92
C LEU A 62 -7.38 -1.00 0.46
N ALA A 63 -8.27 -0.23 -0.16
CA ALA A 63 -8.12 0.21 -1.55
C ALA A 63 -6.84 1.03 -1.72
N PHE A 64 -6.64 2.02 -0.85
CA PHE A 64 -5.44 2.86 -0.85
C PHE A 64 -4.15 2.05 -0.71
N SER A 65 -4.12 1.09 0.22
CA SER A 65 -2.94 0.25 0.46
C SER A 65 -2.66 -0.67 -0.73
N GLY A 66 -3.70 -1.18 -1.40
CA GLY A 66 -3.60 -1.92 -2.65
C GLY A 66 -3.01 -1.07 -3.78
N ASP A 67 -3.55 0.12 -4.00
CA ASP A 67 -3.09 1.07 -5.02
C ASP A 67 -1.64 1.52 -4.79
N LEU A 68 -1.27 1.80 -3.55
CA LEU A 68 0.09 2.17 -3.19
C LEU A 68 1.07 1.03 -3.48
N THR A 69 0.70 -0.20 -3.16
CA THR A 69 1.50 -1.41 -3.46
C THR A 69 1.71 -1.57 -4.97
N ALA A 70 0.67 -1.34 -5.77
CA ALA A 70 0.75 -1.40 -7.23
C ALA A 70 1.69 -0.30 -7.78
N LYS A 71 1.49 0.95 -7.37
CA LYS A 71 2.32 2.09 -7.80
C LYS A 71 3.79 1.92 -7.44
N LEU A 72 4.10 1.38 -6.26
CA LEU A 72 5.48 1.09 -5.87
C LEU A 72 6.11 0.02 -6.77
N THR A 73 5.35 -1.01 -7.14
CA THR A 73 5.81 -2.08 -8.06
C THR A 73 6.05 -1.54 -9.47
N GLU A 74 5.15 -0.70 -9.98
CA GLU A 74 5.29 -0.03 -11.28
C GLU A 74 6.51 0.90 -11.29
N THR A 75 6.68 1.69 -10.23
CA THR A 75 7.82 2.61 -10.06
C THR A 75 9.14 1.84 -10.05
N ALA A 76 9.22 0.73 -9.31
CA ALA A 76 10.41 -0.13 -9.30
C ALA A 76 10.75 -0.69 -10.70
N THR A 77 9.72 -1.04 -11.48
CA THR A 77 9.88 -1.52 -12.85
C THR A 77 10.41 -0.41 -13.77
N GLY A 78 9.82 0.78 -13.72
CA GLY A 78 10.26 1.93 -14.52
C GLY A 78 11.69 2.39 -14.17
N LEU A 79 12.07 2.36 -12.89
CA LEU A 79 13.42 2.68 -12.43
C LEU A 79 14.46 1.68 -12.96
N ARG A 80 14.17 0.38 -12.91
CA ARG A 80 15.07 -0.65 -13.46
C ARG A 80 15.24 -0.53 -14.97
N GLN A 81 14.14 -0.31 -15.69
CA GLN A 81 14.19 -0.07 -17.12
C GLN A 81 15.06 1.16 -17.43
N SER A 82 14.86 2.26 -16.71
CA SER A 82 15.64 3.49 -16.90
C SER A 82 17.13 3.28 -16.63
N ALA A 83 17.48 2.53 -15.58
CA ALA A 83 18.87 2.19 -15.27
C ALA A 83 19.52 1.35 -16.38
N GLN A 84 18.80 0.38 -16.94
CA GLN A 84 19.29 -0.44 -18.06
C GLN A 84 19.58 0.39 -19.31
N HIS A 85 18.68 1.32 -19.66
CA HIS A 85 18.88 2.20 -20.82
C HIS A 85 20.09 3.11 -20.64
N LEU A 86 20.35 3.60 -19.42
CA LEU A 86 21.49 4.46 -19.12
C LEU A 86 22.82 3.69 -19.00
N GLY A 87 22.79 2.40 -18.63
CA GLY A 87 23.98 1.55 -18.55
C GLY A 87 24.42 0.94 -19.88
N ALA A 88 23.56 0.97 -20.91
CA ALA A 88 23.84 0.45 -22.24
C ALA A 88 24.41 1.49 -23.23
N GLY A 89 24.51 2.75 -22.82
CA GLY A 89 24.97 3.89 -23.63
C GLY A 89 26.34 4.44 -23.23
#